data_AF-A0A816D5M4-F1
#
_entry.id   AF-A0A816D5M4-F1
#
_cell.length_a   1.000
_cell.length_b   1.000
_cell.length_c   1.000
_cell.angle_alpha   90.00
_cell.angle_beta   90.00
_cell.angle_gamma   90.00
#
_symmetry.space_group_name_H-M   'P 1'
#
loop_
_entity.id
_entity.type
_entity.pdbx_description
1 polymer ?
#
loop_
_entity_poly.entity_id
_entity_poly.type
_entity_poly.pdbx_seq_one_letter_code
_entity_poly.pdbx_strand_id
1 'polypeptide(L)'
;MKHNLTHGAAIGGGFAVNSLVGMTTLAGIVIHEIPHEMGDFAILLKSGFNRWEATKAQLITGLGGVLGAVMALYYSSSSHSTLWVLPFTSGGFLYVALVKTVPDLLKENDLSHSFRQFIGIIGGLSIIYFIVLYIG
;
A
#
# COMPACT_ATOMS: atom_id res chain seq x y z
N MET A 1 -1.55 1.42 12.90
CA MET A 1 -1.18 2.87 12.94
C MET A 1 -0.06 3.25 11.95
N LYS A 2 1.14 2.65 11.98
CA LYS A 2 2.23 3.01 11.03
C LYS A 2 1.88 2.73 9.56
N HIS A 3 1.08 1.69 9.31
CA HIS A 3 0.68 1.21 7.98
C HIS A 3 -0.40 2.11 7.36
N ASN A 4 -1.44 2.52 8.10
CA ASN A 4 -2.49 3.41 7.55
C ASN A 4 -1.89 4.72 7.01
N LEU A 5 -0.92 5.33 7.70
CA LEU A 5 -0.23 6.54 7.22
C LEU A 5 0.49 6.31 5.89
N THR A 6 1.23 5.20 5.77
CA THR A 6 1.97 4.87 4.54
C THR A 6 1.04 4.48 3.40
N HIS A 7 -0.07 3.79 3.69
CA HIS A 7 -1.15 3.49 2.74
C HIS A 7 -1.78 4.78 2.21
N GLY A 8 -2.09 5.71 3.10
CA GLY A 8 -2.56 7.05 2.76
C GLY A 8 -1.61 7.79 1.83
N ALA A 9 -0.32 7.85 2.19
CA ALA A 9 0.70 8.51 1.38
C ALA A 9 0.87 7.85 0.00
N ALA A 10 0.75 6.52 -0.10
CA ALA A 10 0.78 5.80 -1.37
C ALA A 10 -0.41 6.15 -2.26
N ILE A 11 -1.62 6.24 -1.69
CA ILE A 11 -2.83 6.66 -2.43
C ILE A 11 -2.67 8.11 -2.91
N GLY A 12 -2.30 9.04 -2.03
CA GLY A 12 -2.10 10.44 -2.38
C GLY A 12 -0.99 10.65 -3.41
N GLY A 13 0.12 9.90 -3.28
CA GLY A 13 1.19 9.88 -4.27
C GLY A 13 0.75 9.30 -5.61
N GLY A 14 -0.11 8.27 -5.62
CA GLY A 14 -0.68 7.72 -6.84
C GLY A 14 -1.55 8.74 -7.59
N PHE A 15 -2.43 9.45 -6.87
CA PHE A 15 -3.26 10.51 -7.45
C PHE A 15 -2.45 11.75 -7.88
N ALA A 16 -1.32 12.02 -7.24
CA ALA A 16 -0.37 13.04 -7.67
C ALA A 16 0.34 12.70 -9.01
N VAL A 17 0.47 11.40 -9.34
CA VAL A 17 1.03 10.95 -10.62
C VAL A 17 -0.03 10.98 -11.72
N ASN A 18 -1.12 10.20 -11.57
CA ASN A 18 -2.30 10.28 -12.43
C ASN A 18 -3.50 9.57 -11.78
N SER A 19 -4.71 9.85 -12.27
CA SER A 19 -5.93 9.28 -11.69
C SER A 19 -6.02 7.76 -11.78
N LEU A 20 -5.43 7.13 -12.81
CA LEU A 20 -5.44 5.68 -12.98
C LEU A 20 -4.59 4.99 -11.90
N VAL A 21 -3.37 5.47 -11.67
CA VAL A 21 -2.43 4.97 -10.65
C VAL A 21 -2.98 5.22 -9.24
N GLY A 22 -3.58 6.38 -9.00
CA GLY A 22 -4.29 6.65 -7.75
C GLY A 22 -5.43 5.66 -7.48
N MET A 23 -6.26 5.40 -8.50
CA MET A 23 -7.41 4.50 -8.38
C MET A 23 -6.99 3.03 -8.20
N THR A 24 -5.98 2.55 -8.93
CA THR A 24 -5.47 1.18 -8.77
C THR A 24 -4.80 0.98 -7.41
N THR A 25 -4.04 1.97 -6.93
CA THR A 25 -3.40 1.93 -5.61
C THR A 25 -4.45 1.92 -4.49
N LEU A 26 -5.48 2.77 -4.60
CA LEU A 26 -6.62 2.78 -3.68
C LEU A 26 -7.30 1.40 -3.64
N ALA A 27 -7.65 0.84 -4.80
CA ALA A 27 -8.31 -0.44 -4.89
C ALA A 27 -7.46 -1.58 -4.28
N GLY A 28 -6.17 -1.61 -4.61
CA GLY A 28 -5.24 -2.63 -4.10
C GLY A 28 -5.10 -2.57 -2.57
N ILE A 29 -5.04 -1.38 -2.00
CA ILE A 29 -4.96 -1.18 -0.54
C ILE A 29 -6.28 -1.55 0.13
N VAL A 30 -7.41 -1.06 -0.38
CA VAL A 30 -8.74 -1.34 0.21
C VAL A 30 -8.99 -2.86 0.29
N ILE A 31 -8.61 -3.61 -0.74
CA ILE A 31 -8.82 -5.07 -0.79
C ILE A 31 -8.10 -5.81 0.35
N HIS A 32 -6.88 -5.41 0.71
CA HIS A 32 -6.15 -6.09 1.79
C HIS A 32 -6.29 -5.42 3.16
N GLU A 33 -6.71 -4.16 3.21
CA GLU A 33 -6.89 -3.42 4.46
C GLU A 33 -8.25 -3.72 5.11
N ILE A 34 -9.32 -3.94 4.34
CA ILE A 34 -10.64 -4.33 4.90
C ILE A 34 -10.53 -5.60 5.76
N PRO A 35 -9.94 -6.72 5.27
CA PRO A 35 -9.76 -7.92 6.08
C PRO A 35 -8.87 -7.67 7.32
N HIS A 36 -7.82 -6.87 7.16
CA HIS A 36 -6.88 -6.56 8.24
C HIS A 36 -7.56 -5.78 9.36
N GLU A 37 -8.32 -4.72 9.02
CA GLU A 37 -9.03 -3.90 10.00
C GLU A 37 -10.19 -4.65 10.67
N MET A 38 -10.87 -5.54 9.95
CA MET A 38 -11.86 -6.44 10.57
C MET A 38 -11.21 -7.42 11.56
N GLY A 39 -10.01 -7.92 11.26
CA GLY A 39 -9.22 -8.75 12.17
C GLY A 39 -8.81 -8.00 13.43
N ASP A 40 -8.28 -6.79 13.28
CA ASP A 40 -7.89 -5.92 14.40
C ASP A 40 -9.10 -5.54 15.28
N PHE A 41 -10.24 -5.25 14.66
CA PHE A 41 -11.49 -4.99 15.39
C PHE A 41 -11.93 -6.22 16.21
N ALA A 42 -11.83 -7.42 15.65
CA ALA A 42 -12.12 -8.66 16.36
C ALA A 42 -11.15 -8.92 17.53
N ILE A 43 -9.86 -8.58 17.37
CA ILE A 43 -8.85 -8.66 18.43
C ILE A 43 -9.20 -7.67 19.56
N LEU A 44 -9.58 -6.43 19.23
CA LEU A 44 -9.95 -5.41 20.21
C LEU A 44 -11.16 -5.86 21.05
N LEU A 45 -12.21 -6.38 20.39
CA LEU A 45 -13.37 -6.96 21.10
C LEU A 45 -12.96 -8.12 22.02
N LYS A 46 -12.06 -9.00 21.56
CA LYS A 46 -11.57 -10.13 22.35
C LYS A 46 -10.69 -9.69 23.54
N SER A 47 -10.02 -8.55 23.43
CA SER A 47 -9.22 -7.95 24.50
C SER A 47 -10.03 -7.17 25.55
N GLY A 48 -11.37 -7.19 25.45
CA GLY A 48 -12.26 -6.59 26.45
C GLY A 48 -12.77 -5.19 26.12
N PHE A 49 -12.44 -4.65 24.93
CA PHE A 49 -12.98 -3.37 24.47
C PHE A 49 -14.45 -3.53 24.08
N ASN A 50 -15.27 -2.53 24.38
CA ASN A 50 -16.63 -2.49 23.86
C ASN A 50 -16.63 -2.08 22.36
N ARG A 51 -17.75 -2.33 21.67
CA ARG A 51 -17.88 -2.08 20.22
C ARG A 51 -17.56 -0.63 19.83
N TRP A 52 -17.88 0.32 20.69
CA TRP A 52 -17.65 1.75 20.44
C TRP A 52 -16.18 2.14 20.65
N GLU A 53 -15.51 1.57 21.64
CA GLU A 53 -14.08 1.78 21.89
C GLU A 53 -13.24 1.19 20.77
N ALA A 54 -13.56 -0.03 20.34
CA ALA A 54 -12.89 -0.67 19.20
C ALA A 54 -13.08 0.14 17.90
N THR A 55 -14.31 0.64 17.66
CA THR A 55 -14.59 1.48 16.48
C THR A 55 -13.83 2.81 16.53
N LYS A 56 -13.76 3.46 17.70
CA LYS A 56 -13.01 4.70 17.88
C LYS A 56 -11.51 4.49 17.67
N ALA A 57 -10.95 3.40 18.20
CA ALA A 57 -9.55 3.06 17.99
C ALA A 57 -9.22 2.91 16.49
N GLN A 58 -10.08 2.23 15.74
CA GLN A 58 -9.92 2.03 14.30
C GLN A 58 -10.11 3.32 13.48
N LEU A 59 -11.03 4.19 13.90
CA LEU A 59 -11.19 5.52 13.30
C LEU A 59 -9.94 6.39 13.50
N ILE A 60 -9.35 6.38 14.70
CA ILE A 60 -8.13 7.15 14.99
C ILE A 60 -6.96 6.65 14.12
N THR A 61 -6.85 5.35 13.89
CA THR A 61 -5.82 4.81 12.98
C THR A 61 -6.11 5.15 11.51
N GLY A 62 -7.39 5.14 11.10
CA GLY A 62 -7.83 5.53 9.76
C GLY A 62 -7.53 7.01 9.43
N LEU A 63 -7.64 7.90 10.41
CA LEU A 63 -7.24 9.32 10.26
C LEU A 63 -5.75 9.46 9.89
N GLY A 64 -4.90 8.55 10.34
CA GLY A 64 -3.50 8.49 9.92
C GLY A 64 -3.36 8.32 8.41
N GLY A 65 -4.21 7.52 7.77
CA GLY A 65 -4.21 7.36 6.31
C GLY A 65 -4.72 8.59 5.58
N VAL A 66 -5.76 9.25 6.09
CA VAL A 66 -6.22 10.52 5.52
C VAL A 66 -5.11 11.58 5.57
N LEU A 67 -4.42 11.69 6.72
CA LEU A 67 -3.28 12.60 6.88
C LEU A 67 -2.14 12.28 5.91
N GLY A 68 -1.79 11.00 5.75
CA GLY A 68 -0.77 10.57 4.79
C GLY A 68 -1.10 10.97 3.35
N ALA A 69 -2.36 10.80 2.94
CA ALA A 69 -2.83 11.16 1.59
C ALA A 69 -2.82 12.67 1.36
N VAL A 70 -3.31 13.45 2.35
CA VAL A 70 -3.31 14.92 2.29
C VAL A 70 -1.89 15.46 2.24
N MET A 71 -0.97 14.92 3.06
CA MET A 71 0.45 15.33 3.01
C MET A 71 1.04 15.05 1.62
N ALA A 72 0.83 13.86 1.06
CA ALA A 72 1.36 13.51 -0.27
C ALA A 72 0.82 14.45 -1.39
N LEU A 73 -0.48 14.77 -1.37
CA LEU A 73 -1.09 15.69 -2.33
C LEU A 73 -0.66 17.15 -2.13
N TYR A 74 -0.50 17.57 -0.88
CA TYR A 74 -0.03 18.92 -0.54
C TYR A 74 1.40 19.15 -1.02
N TYR A 75 2.31 18.21 -0.72
CA TYR A 75 3.69 18.28 -1.20
C TYR A 75 3.78 18.19 -2.73
N SER A 76 2.87 17.47 -3.39
CA SER A 76 2.79 17.44 -4.85
C SER A 76 2.25 18.73 -5.48
N SER A 77 1.41 19.49 -4.79
CA SER A 77 0.77 20.71 -5.32
C SER A 77 1.60 21.97 -5.09
N SER A 78 2.40 22.01 -4.02
CA SER A 78 3.42 23.05 -3.87
C SER A 78 4.48 22.85 -4.94
N SER A 79 4.85 23.89 -5.68
CA SER A 79 5.78 23.89 -6.83
C SER A 79 7.19 23.31 -6.58
N HIS A 80 7.42 22.70 -5.41
CA HIS A 80 8.51 21.79 -5.09
C HIS A 80 8.23 20.41 -5.69
N SER A 81 8.31 20.36 -7.02
CA SER A 81 8.65 19.21 -7.84
C SER A 81 8.20 17.83 -7.32
N THR A 82 7.24 17.25 -8.03
CA THR A 82 6.89 15.81 -8.05
C THR A 82 8.10 14.86 -8.03
N LEU A 83 9.31 15.37 -8.32
CA LEU A 83 10.62 14.74 -8.16
C LEU A 83 10.93 14.14 -6.79
N TRP A 84 10.34 14.58 -5.66
CA TRP A 84 10.65 13.96 -4.35
C TRP A 84 9.62 12.92 -3.92
N VAL A 85 8.35 13.12 -4.29
CA VAL A 85 7.26 12.19 -3.96
C VAL A 85 7.43 10.87 -4.72
N LEU A 86 7.83 10.92 -5.99
CA LEU A 86 8.08 9.74 -6.81
C LEU A 86 9.16 8.80 -6.22
N PRO A 87 10.39 9.25 -5.91
CA PRO A 87 11.41 8.39 -5.32
C PRO A 87 11.08 7.99 -3.88
N PHE A 88 10.36 8.83 -3.10
CA PHE A 88 9.92 8.43 -1.76
C PHE A 88 8.89 7.29 -1.82
N THR A 89 7.87 7.41 -2.68
CA THR A 89 6.84 6.37 -2.85
C THR A 89 7.40 5.12 -3.52
N SER A 90 8.22 5.26 -4.58
CA SER A 90 8.91 4.14 -5.21
C SER A 90 9.86 3.44 -4.24
N GLY A 91 10.58 4.19 -3.40
CA GLY A 91 11.44 3.65 -2.35
C GLY A 91 10.64 2.91 -1.28
N GLY A 92 9.46 3.42 -0.91
CA GLY A 92 8.54 2.73 -0.01
C GLY A 92 8.05 1.38 -0.55
N PHE A 93 7.65 1.32 -1.82
CA PHE A 93 7.29 0.06 -2.47
C PHE A 93 8.47 -0.91 -2.58
N LEU A 94 9.66 -0.39 -2.90
CA LEU A 94 10.89 -1.19 -2.94
C LEU A 94 11.24 -1.77 -1.56
N TYR A 95 11.09 -0.98 -0.50
CA TYR A 95 11.31 -1.42 0.88
C TYR A 95 10.35 -2.55 1.27
N VAL A 96 9.05 -2.42 0.96
CA VAL A 96 8.07 -3.47 1.23
C VAL A 96 8.41 -4.74 0.45
N ALA A 97 8.75 -4.62 -0.83
CA ALA A 97 9.14 -5.76 -1.65
C ALA A 97 10.40 -6.46 -1.09
N LEU A 98 11.43 -5.71 -0.68
CA LEU A 98 12.69 -6.27 -0.21
C LEU A 98 12.66 -6.78 1.24
N VAL A 99 11.91 -6.14 2.13
CA VAL A 99 11.93 -6.46 3.57
C VAL A 99 10.80 -7.38 3.98
N LYS A 100 9.65 -7.35 3.30
CA LYS A 100 8.56 -8.29 3.55
C LYS A 100 8.53 -9.40 2.51
N THR A 101 8.51 -9.08 1.22
CA THR A 101 8.21 -10.08 0.18
C THR A 101 9.40 -10.99 -0.11
N VAL A 102 10.62 -10.47 -0.24
CA VAL A 102 11.82 -11.30 -0.53
C VAL A 102 12.14 -12.32 0.57
N PRO A 103 12.10 -11.97 1.88
CA PRO A 103 12.37 -12.94 2.94
C PRO A 103 11.32 -14.04 3.02
N ASP A 104 10.06 -13.73 2.72
CA ASP A 104 8.99 -14.74 2.69
C ASP A 104 9.09 -15.62 1.43
N LEU A 105 9.53 -15.08 0.28
CA LEU A 105 9.90 -15.87 -0.90
C LEU A 105 11.04 -16.85 -0.59
N LEU A 106 12.06 -16.39 0.13
CA LEU A 106 13.24 -17.19 0.49
C LEU A 106 12.95 -18.29 1.52
N LYS A 107 11.86 -18.17 2.28
CA LYS A 107 11.41 -19.21 3.22
C LYS A 107 10.58 -20.31 2.54
N GLU A 108 10.18 -20.11 1.28
CA GLU A 108 9.45 -21.10 0.52
C GLU A 108 10.37 -22.26 0.14
N ASN A 109 10.12 -23.44 0.73
CA ASN A 109 10.97 -24.61 0.55
C ASN A 109 10.53 -25.48 -0.64
N ASP A 110 9.34 -25.22 -1.20
CA ASP A 110 8.83 -25.94 -2.36
C ASP A 110 9.26 -25.25 -3.67
N LEU A 111 10.07 -25.95 -4.46
CA LEU A 111 10.59 -25.50 -5.74
C LEU A 111 9.49 -25.16 -6.76
N SER A 112 8.37 -25.89 -6.75
CA SER A 112 7.23 -25.66 -7.65
C SER A 112 6.52 -24.34 -7.33
N HIS A 113 6.36 -24.05 -6.03
CA HIS A 113 5.78 -22.79 -5.56
C HIS A 113 6.71 -21.61 -5.81
N SER A 114 8.01 -21.76 -5.55
CA SER A 114 9.03 -20.76 -5.89
C SER A 114 9.04 -20.44 -7.40
N PHE A 115 8.94 -21.44 -8.25
CA PHE A 115 8.92 -21.24 -9.70
C PHE A 115 7.66 -20.49 -10.17
N ARG A 116 6.49 -20.81 -9.61
CA ARG A 116 5.24 -20.08 -9.85
C ARG A 116 5.32 -18.63 -9.39
N GLN A 117 5.90 -18.37 -8.23
CA GLN A 117 6.10 -17.01 -7.71
C GLN A 117 7.04 -16.20 -8.63
N PHE A 118 8.12 -16.83 -9.11
CA PHE A 118 9.05 -16.19 -10.03
C PHE A 118 8.40 -15.81 -11.37
N ILE A 119 7.60 -16.71 -11.96
CA ILE A 119 6.82 -16.43 -13.16
C ILE A 119 5.82 -15.29 -12.90
N GLY A 120 5.18 -15.27 -11.72
CA GLY A 120 4.26 -14.22 -11.32
C GLY A 120 4.93 -12.83 -11.27
N ILE A 121 6.15 -12.74 -10.74
CA ILE A 121 6.92 -11.49 -10.69
C ILE A 121 7.29 -11.03 -12.12
N ILE A 122 7.78 -11.92 -12.97
CA ILE A 122 8.11 -11.60 -14.37
C ILE A 122 6.86 -11.18 -15.15
N GLY A 123 5.73 -11.87 -14.92
CA GLY A 123 4.45 -11.53 -15.53
C GLY A 123 3.99 -10.13 -15.12
N GLY A 124 4.05 -9.80 -13.83
CA GLY A 124 3.72 -8.46 -13.33
C GLY A 124 4.60 -7.37 -13.92
N LEU A 125 5.92 -7.59 -13.98
CA LEU A 125 6.88 -6.67 -14.63
C LEU A 125 6.56 -6.48 -16.12
N SER A 126 6.24 -7.56 -16.82
CA SER A 126 5.90 -7.53 -18.25
C SER A 126 4.62 -6.72 -18.49
N ILE A 127 3.58 -6.90 -17.66
CA ILE A 127 2.34 -6.14 -17.76
C ILE A 127 2.59 -4.64 -17.52
N ILE A 128 3.35 -4.29 -16.49
CA ILE A 128 3.70 -2.89 -16.20
C ILE A 128 4.49 -2.29 -17.37
N TYR A 129 5.46 -3.02 -17.92
CA TYR A 129 6.24 -2.59 -19.08
C TYR A 129 5.34 -2.34 -20.31
N PHE A 130 4.41 -3.25 -20.61
CA PHE A 130 3.45 -3.09 -21.70
C PHE A 130 2.53 -1.88 -21.48
N ILE A 131 2.02 -1.68 -20.26
CA ILE A 131 1.18 -0.52 -19.94
C ILE A 131 1.94 0.78 -20.19
N VAL A 132 3.19 0.88 -19.72
CA VAL A 132 4.02 2.08 -19.94
C VAL A 132 4.25 2.33 -21.43
N LEU A 133 4.47 1.28 -22.22
CA LEU A 133 4.79 1.40 -23.65
C LEU A 133 3.59 1.81 -24.51
N TYR A 134 2.37 1.49 -24.09
CA TYR A 134 1.14 1.77 -24.86
C TYR A 134 0.31 2.95 -24.33
N ILE A 135 0.45 3.32 -23.04
CA ILE A 135 -0.33 4.38 -22.38
C ILE A 135 0.54 5.59 -22.01
N GLY A 136 1.86 5.43 -21.88
CA GLY A 136 2.82 6.52 -21.63
C GLY A 136 3.36 7.14 -22.90
#